data_AF-A0A1I7H2H5-F1
#
_entry.id   AF-A0A1I7H2H5-F1
#
_cell.length_a   1.000
_cell.length_b   1.000
_cell.length_c   1.000
_cell.angle_alpha   90.00
_cell.angle_beta   90.00
_cell.angle_gamma   90.00
#
_symmetry.space_group_name_H-M   'P 1'
#
loop_
_entity.id
_entity.type
_entity.pdbx_description
1 polymer ?
#
loop_
_entity_poly.entity_id
_entity_poly.type
_entity_poly.pdbx_seq_one_letter_code
_entity_poly.pdbx_strand_id
1 'polypeptide(L)' 'MASSHRMKQSSLDLNLSTKKTRKQQLLAQMERVVPWAALVELIAPYYPEGKNARPRFALETMLRIHCIQQWFSLSAM' A
#
# COMPACT_ATOMS: atom_id res chain seq x y z
N MET A 1 48.19 6.58 -8.89
CA MET A 1 47.18 5.91 -9.73
C MET A 1 46.50 4.86 -8.86
N ALA A 2 45.35 5.18 -8.27
CA ALA A 2 44.65 4.26 -7.36
C ALA A 2 43.59 3.48 -8.15
N SER A 3 43.82 2.18 -8.34
CA SER A 3 42.87 1.27 -8.98
C SER A 3 41.56 1.21 -8.21
N SER A 4 40.48 1.68 -8.83
CA SER A 4 39.11 1.47 -8.34
C SER A 4 38.74 0.00 -8.46
N HIS A 5 38.55 -0.66 -7.32
CA HIS A 5 37.96 -2.00 -7.27
C HIS A 5 36.48 -1.92 -7.65
N ARG A 6 36.12 -2.48 -8.82
CA ARG A 6 34.74 -2.61 -9.29
C ARG A 6 34.05 -3.74 -8.53
N MET A 7 33.21 -3.38 -7.56
CA MET A 7 32.31 -4.33 -6.88
C MET A 7 31.37 -4.95 -7.92
N LYS A 8 31.58 -6.23 -8.26
CA LYS A 8 30.67 -6.98 -9.13
C LYS A 8 29.48 -7.42 -8.27
N GLN A 9 28.37 -6.69 -8.38
CA GLN A 9 27.11 -7.07 -7.76
C GLN A 9 26.62 -8.36 -8.45
N SER A 10 26.63 -9.48 -7.72
CA SER A 10 25.99 -10.71 -8.16
C SER A 10 24.48 -10.49 -8.20
N SER A 11 23.88 -10.64 -9.37
CA SER A 11 22.43 -10.71 -9.49
C SER A 11 21.97 -11.98 -8.77
N LEU A 12 21.34 -11.81 -7.62
CA LEU A 12 20.63 -12.91 -6.96
C LEU A 12 19.48 -13.29 -7.89
N ASP A 13 19.55 -14.49 -8.47
CA ASP A 13 18.51 -15.10 -9.31
C ASP A 13 17.28 -15.48 -8.46
N LEU A 14 16.72 -14.48 -7.80
CA LEU A 14 15.51 -14.60 -7.02
C LEU A 14 14.39 -14.71 -8.04
N ASN A 15 13.84 -15.92 -8.17
CA ASN A 15 12.62 -16.22 -8.89
C ASN A 15 11.44 -15.52 -8.17
N LEU A 16 11.43 -14.18 -8.21
CA LEU A 16 10.45 -13.27 -7.60
C LEU A 16 9.12 -13.27 -8.36
N SER A 17 9.07 -13.99 -9.47
CA SER A 17 7.91 -14.12 -10.33
C SER A 17 7.09 -15.34 -9.89
N THR A 18 5.79 -15.14 -9.70
CA THR A 18 4.69 -16.13 -9.57
C THR A 18 4.13 -16.49 -8.18
N LYS A 19 4.90 -16.50 -7.09
CA LYS A 19 4.30 -16.79 -5.77
C LYS A 19 3.60 -15.55 -5.21
N LYS A 20 2.28 -15.48 -5.40
CA LYS A 20 1.43 -14.51 -4.70
C LYS A 20 1.71 -14.60 -3.21
N THR A 21 2.18 -13.51 -2.62
CA THR A 21 2.44 -13.48 -1.19
C THR A 21 1.12 -13.55 -0.44
N ARG A 22 1.11 -14.11 0.77
CA ARG A 22 -0.08 -14.15 1.65
C ARG A 22 -0.70 -12.75 1.80
N LYS A 23 0.14 -11.71 1.83
CA LYS A 23 -0.24 -10.29 1.85
C LYS A 23 -1.01 -9.86 0.59
N GLN A 24 -0.58 -10.28 -0.60
CA GLN A 24 -1.30 -9.99 -1.86
C GLN A 24 -2.64 -10.73 -1.96
N GLN A 25 -2.71 -11.97 -1.46
CA GLN A 25 -3.97 -12.71 -1.43
C GLN A 25 -4.98 -12.07 -0.48
N LEU A 26 -4.53 -11.68 0.71
CA LEU A 26 -5.34 -10.94 1.67
C LEU A 26 -5.87 -9.65 1.03
N LEU A 27 -4.99 -8.84 0.43
CA LEU A 27 -5.38 -7.60 -0.24
C LEU A 27 -6.46 -7.83 -1.31
N ALA A 28 -6.29 -8.87 -2.14
CA ALA A 28 -7.26 -9.20 -3.19
C ALA A 28 -8.61 -9.68 -2.63
N GLN A 29 -8.63 -10.33 -1.46
CA GLN A 29 -9.87 -10.67 -0.77
C GLN A 29 -10.53 -9.41 -0.19
N MET A 30 -9.74 -8.53 0.45
CA MET A 30 -10.24 -7.30 1.06
C MET A 30 -10.83 -6.35 0.02
N GLU A 31 -10.23 -6.24 -1.16
CA GLU A 31 -10.80 -5.44 -2.26
C GLU A 31 -12.18 -5.94 -2.71
N ARG A 32 -12.51 -7.22 -2.49
CA ARG A 32 -13.84 -7.78 -2.79
C ARG A 32 -14.81 -7.67 -1.64
N VAL A 33 -14.36 -7.80 -0.39
CA VAL A 33 -15.26 -7.85 0.78
C VAL A 33 -15.54 -6.48 1.38
N VAL A 34 -14.66 -5.50 1.15
CA VAL A 34 -14.83 -4.16 1.72
C VAL A 34 -15.65 -3.27 0.78
N PRO A 35 -16.79 -2.73 1.24
CA PRO A 35 -17.62 -1.84 0.43
C PRO A 35 -17.02 -0.42 0.42
N TRP A 36 -15.94 -0.23 -0.33
CA TRP A 36 -15.17 1.02 -0.36
C TRP A 36 -16.03 2.26 -0.64
N ALA A 37 -16.92 2.20 -1.63
CA ALA A 37 -17.79 3.32 -1.99
C ALA A 37 -18.69 3.74 -0.83
N ALA A 38 -19.34 2.78 -0.15
CA ALA A 38 -20.21 3.07 0.99
C ALA A 38 -19.43 3.64 2.19
N LEU A 39 -18.19 3.17 2.41
CA LEU A 39 -17.33 3.72 3.45
C LEU A 39 -16.89 5.15 3.12
N VAL A 40 -16.56 5.44 1.85
CA VAL A 40 -16.22 6.79 1.41
C VAL A 40 -17.41 7.73 1.59
N GLU A 41 -18.61 7.32 1.18
CA GLU A 41 -19.84 8.12 1.36
C GLU A 41 -20.13 8.39 2.84
N LEU A 42 -19.92 7.40 3.71
CA LEU A 42 -20.12 7.56 5.16
C LEU A 42 -19.10 8.53 5.78
N ILE A 43 -17.87 8.53 5.29
CA ILE A 43 -16.77 9.34 5.85
C ILE A 43 -16.70 10.74 5.22
N ALA A 44 -17.19 10.91 3.99
CA ALA A 44 -17.13 12.16 3.23
C ALA A 44 -17.65 13.39 4.02
N PRO A 45 -18.76 13.33 4.78
CA PRO A 45 -19.23 14.46 5.58
C PRO A 45 -18.26 14.89 6.69
N TYR A 46 -17.43 13.96 7.16
CA TYR A 46 -16.46 14.17 8.25
C TYR A 46 -15.05 14.46 7.74
N TYR A 47 -14.78 14.32 6.44
CA TYR A 47 -13.48 14.58 5.85
C TYR A 47 -13.44 15.98 5.25
N PRO A 48 -12.89 16.99 5.95
CA PRO A 48 -12.81 18.32 5.40
C PRO A 48 -11.82 18.34 4.23
N GLU A 49 -12.37 18.54 3.04
CA GLU A 49 -11.64 18.94 1.83
C GLU A 49 -10.75 20.15 2.19
N GLY A 50 -9.45 19.92 2.24
CA GLY A 50 -8.49 20.90 2.76
C GLY A 50 -8.47 22.14 1.88
N LYS A 51 -9.03 23.26 2.38
CA LYS A 51 -9.14 24.51 1.64
C LYS A 51 -7.80 25.20 1.29
N ASN A 52 -6.66 24.79 1.86
CA ASN A 52 -5.41 25.53 1.68
C ASN A 52 -4.17 24.62 1.49
N ALA A 53 -3.39 24.96 0.45
CA ALA A 53 -1.95 24.74 0.25
C ALA A 53 -1.41 23.40 -0.33
N ARG A 54 -2.11 22.26 -0.26
CA ARG A 54 -1.73 21.05 -1.05
C ARG A 54 -2.94 20.13 -1.19
N PRO A 55 -3.24 19.56 -2.38
CA PRO A 55 -4.29 18.56 -2.50
C PRO A 55 -3.97 17.43 -1.52
N ARG A 56 -4.85 17.22 -0.54
CA ARG A 56 -4.79 16.01 0.29
C ARG A 56 -5.04 14.84 -0.66
N PHE A 57 -4.40 13.70 -0.42
CA PHE A 57 -4.76 12.49 -1.17
C PHE A 57 -6.27 12.27 -1.09
N ALA A 58 -6.88 11.81 -2.19
CA ALA A 58 -8.31 11.55 -2.23
C ALA A 58 -8.73 10.71 -1.00
N LEU A 59 -9.89 11.03 -0.42
CA LEU A 59 -10.40 10.36 0.79
C LEU A 59 -10.33 8.83 0.65
N GLU A 60 -10.74 8.32 -0.50
CA GLU A 60 -10.69 6.89 -0.81
C GLU A 60 -9.26 6.33 -0.79
N THR A 61 -8.27 7.05 -1.31
CA THR A 61 -6.85 6.64 -1.25
C THR A 61 -6.35 6.62 0.19
N MET A 62 -6.65 7.64 0.98
CA MET A 62 -6.26 7.69 2.38
C MET A 62 -6.92 6.57 3.19
N LEU A 63 -8.19 6.29 2.93
CA LEU A 63 -8.92 5.20 3.56
C LEU A 63 -8.28 3.85 3.25
N ARG A 64 -7.99 3.58 1.97
CA ARG A 64 -7.32 2.34 1.55
C ARG A 64 -5.96 2.16 2.24
N ILE A 65 -5.14 3.21 2.30
CA ILE A 65 -3.82 3.15 2.93
C ILE A 65 -3.94 2.82 4.43
N HIS A 66 -4.83 3.49 5.16
CA HIS A 66 -5.02 3.24 6.59
C HIS A 66 -5.52 1.82 6.85
N CYS A 67 -6.50 1.36 6.07
CA CYS A 67 -7.01 0.01 6.16
C CYS A 67 -5.90 -1.02 5.96
N ILE A 68 -5.10 -0.88 4.89
CA ILE A 68 -4.00 -1.80 4.57
C ILE A 68 -2.90 -1.78 5.66
N GLN A 69 -2.54 -0.61 6.17
CA GLN A 69 -1.58 -0.48 7.27
C GLN A 69 -2.08 -1.19 8.53
N GLN A 70 -3.35 -0.99 8.89
CA GLN A 70 -3.97 -1.63 10.04
C GLN A 70 -4.04 -3.15 9.87
N TRP A 71 -4.48 -3.64 8.70
CA TRP A 71 -4.58 -5.07 8.43
C TRP A 71 -3.22 -5.77 8.40
N PHE A 72 -2.17 -5.12 7.88
CA PHE A 72 -0.84 -5.70 7.97
C PHE A 72 -0.34 -5.78 9.41
N SER A 73 -0.64 -4.78 10.22
CA SER A 73 -0.32 -4.79 11.65
C SER A 73 -1.06 -5.92 12.39
N LEU A 74 -2.33 -6.17 12.03
CA LEU A 74 -3.15 -7.26 12.61
C LEU A 74 -2.76 -8.65 12.10
N SER A 75 -2.30 -8.78 10.85
CA SER A 75 -1.91 -10.06 10.24
C SER A 75 -0.50 -10.53 10.63
N ALA A 76 0.30 -9.64 11.23
CA ALA A 76 1.67 -9.91 11.65
C ALA A 76 1.77 -10.45 13.09
N MET A 77 0.65 -10.53 13.81
CA MET A 77 0.51 -11.18 15.11
C MET A 77 0.08 -12.64 14.93
#